data_AF-A0AAW5BHL6-F1
#
_entry.id   AF-A0AAW5BHL6-F1
#
_cell.length_a   1.000
_cell.length_b   1.000
_cell.length_c   1.000
_cell.angle_alpha   90.00
_cell.angle_beta   90.00
_cell.angle_gamma   90.00
#
_symmetry.space_group_name_H-M   'P 1'
#
loop_
_entity.id
_entity.type
_entity.pdbx_description
1 polymer ?
#
loop_
_entity_poly.entity_id
_entity_poly.type
_entity_poly.pdbx_seq_one_letter_code
_entity_poly.pdbx_strand_id
1 'polypeptide(L)' 'GEAVLFSQDHRNSINTDELEKFLEYDNDFKFATIVHCDTPTGVLNDLSTICPLLKKHNILTVVDSVAAMF' A
#
# COMPACT_ATOMS: atom_id res chain seq x y z
N GLY A 1 11.63 15.58 2.43
CA GLY A 1 10.83 14.85 1.44
C GLY A 1 9.39 15.18 1.69
N GLU A 2 8.62 15.37 0.64
CA GLU A 2 7.17 15.52 0.70
C GLU A 2 6.56 14.12 0.74
N ALA A 3 5.57 13.90 1.60
CA ALA A 3 4.88 12.60 1.67
C ALA A 3 3.79 12.57 0.61
N VAL A 4 3.85 11.60 -0.30
CA VAL A 4 2.80 11.38 -1.29
C VAL A 4 1.79 10.38 -0.73
N LEU A 5 0.51 10.79 -0.69
CA LEU A 5 -0.58 9.94 -0.25
C LEU A 5 -1.22 9.28 -1.48
N PHE A 6 -1.04 7.97 -1.59
CA PHE A 6 -1.82 7.14 -2.51
C PHE A 6 -3.03 6.57 -1.75
N SER A 7 -4.21 7.16 -1.93
CA SER A 7 -5.46 6.68 -1.34
C SER A 7 -6.50 6.41 -2.43
N GLN A 8 -7.28 5.35 -2.22
CA GLN A 8 -8.47 5.04 -3.02
C GLN A 8 -9.72 5.11 -2.14
N ASP A 9 -10.88 5.13 -2.80
CA ASP A 9 -12.18 5.11 -2.13
C ASP A 9 -12.24 3.93 -1.15
N HIS A 10 -12.64 4.18 0.11
CA HIS A 10 -12.58 3.21 1.21
C HIS A 10 -13.43 1.94 1.01
N ARG A 11 -14.23 1.92 -0.06
CA ARG A 11 -15.05 0.78 -0.48
C ARG A 11 -14.32 -0.19 -1.41
N ASN A 12 -13.16 0.18 -1.93
CA ASN A 12 -12.40 -0.61 -2.89
C ASN A 12 -11.01 -0.94 -2.32
N SER A 13 -10.55 -2.16 -2.56
CA SER A 13 -9.17 -2.57 -2.32
C SER A 13 -8.22 -1.76 -3.19
N ILE A 14 -7.01 -1.49 -2.68
CA ILE A 14 -5.94 -0.84 -3.45
C ILE A 14 -5.76 -1.59 -4.78
N ASN A 15 -5.95 -0.87 -5.89
CA ASN A 15 -5.68 -1.39 -7.22
C ASN A 15 -4.16 -1.46 -7.42
N THR A 16 -3.64 -2.70 -7.46
CA THR A 16 -2.22 -2.99 -7.65
C THR A 16 -1.69 -2.49 -8.99
N ASP A 17 -2.52 -2.46 -10.04
CA ASP A 17 -2.10 -2.00 -11.37
C ASP A 17 -1.92 -0.47 -11.40
N GLU A 18 -2.75 0.27 -10.66
CA GLU A 18 -2.58 1.72 -10.50
C GLU A 18 -1.37 2.04 -9.63
N LEU A 19 -1.15 1.24 -8.58
CA LEU A 19 0.03 1.38 -7.74
C LEU A 19 1.32 1.10 -8.53
N GLU A 20 1.35 0.08 -9.39
CA GLU A 20 2.52 -0.20 -10.23
C GLU A 20 2.79 0.96 -11.18
N LYS A 21 1.77 1.49 -11.88
CA LYS A 21 1.94 2.66 -12.75
C LYS A 21 2.44 3.89 -12.01
N PHE A 22 1.94 4.11 -10.79
CA PHE A 22 2.41 5.20 -9.93
C PHE A 22 3.90 5.03 -9.60
N LEU A 23 4.33 3.83 -9.21
CA LEU A 23 5.72 3.51 -8.90
C LEU A 23 6.65 3.55 -10.14
N GLU A 24 6.13 3.22 -11.33
CA GLU A 24 6.89 3.39 -12.57
C GLU A 24 7.17 4.85 -12.88
N TYR A 25 6.22 5.75 -12.57
CA TYR A 25 6.38 7.18 -12.77
C TYR A 25 7.20 7.85 -11.66
N ASP A 26 7.00 7.45 -10.41
CA ASP A 26 7.65 8.00 -9.22
C ASP A 26 8.02 6.88 -8.24
N ASN A 27 9.31 6.54 -8.14
CA ASN A 27 9.83 5.50 -7.23
C ASN A 27 10.94 5.99 -6.29
N ASP A 28 11.17 7.29 -6.16
CA ASP A 28 12.18 7.81 -5.22
C ASP A 28 11.66 7.82 -3.77
N PHE A 29 11.04 6.70 -3.35
CA PHE A 29 10.47 6.50 -2.03
C PHE A 29 11.35 5.57 -1.21
N LYS A 30 11.76 6.02 -0.02
CA LYS A 30 12.53 5.16 0.91
C LYS A 30 11.63 4.27 1.77
N PHE A 31 10.42 4.72 2.05
CA PHE A 31 9.48 4.07 2.95
C PHE A 31 8.06 4.21 2.43
N ALA A 32 7.29 3.13 2.51
CA ALA A 32 5.85 3.10 2.22
C ALA A 32 5.11 2.53 3.43
N THR A 33 4.08 3.23 3.90
CA THR A 33 3.21 2.77 4.98
C THR A 33 1.89 2.27 4.41
N ILE A 34 1.51 1.03 4.73
CA ILE A 34 0.27 0.41 4.25
C ILE A 34 -0.59 0.01 5.45
N VAL A 35 -1.88 0.29 5.36
CA VAL A 35 -2.87 -0.22 6.32
C VAL A 35 -3.46 -1.51 5.77
N HIS A 36 -3.31 -2.61 6.51
CA HIS A 36 -3.74 -3.94 6.07
C HIS A 36 -5.26 -4.13 6.14
N CYS A 37 -5.89 -3.58 7.17
CA CYS A 37 -7.30 -3.78 7.45
C CYS A 37 -7.92 -2.45 7.85
N ASP A 38 -8.70 -1.86 6.96
CA ASP A 38 -9.55 -0.73 7.32
C ASP A 38 -10.80 -1.30 8.02
N THR A 39 -10.70 -1.41 9.35
CA THR A 39 -11.70 -1.98 10.25
C THR A 39 -13.15 -1.46 10.10
N PRO A 40 -13.45 -0.27 9.53
CA PRO A 40 -14.83 0.10 9.21
C PRO A 40 -15.40 -0.57 7.96
N THR A 41 -14.56 -0.98 6.99
CA THR A 41 -15.03 -1.36 5.64
C THR A 41 -14.78 -2.82 5.26
N GLY A 42 -13.91 -3.54 5.97
CA GLY A 42 -13.65 -4.97 5.71
C GLY A 42 -12.91 -5.23 4.39
N VAL A 43 -12.35 -4.19 3.79
CA VAL A 43 -11.55 -4.28 2.58
C VAL A 43 -10.15 -4.79 2.94
N LEU A 44 -9.83 -6.00 2.48
CA LEU A 44 -8.49 -6.59 2.61
C LEU A 44 -7.63 -6.09 1.46
N ASN A 45 -6.64 -5.25 1.77
CA ASN A 45 -5.58 -4.95 0.82
C ASN A 45 -4.70 -6.19 0.66
N ASP A 46 -4.49 -6.62 -0.57
CA ASP A 46 -3.67 -7.79 -0.87
C ASP A 46 -2.17 -7.47 -0.70
N LEU A 47 -1.71 -7.57 0.55
CA LEU A 47 -0.31 -7.42 0.90
C LEU A 47 0.60 -8.41 0.18
N SER A 48 0.07 -9.57 -0.21
CA SER A 48 0.86 -10.57 -0.93
C SER A 48 1.26 -10.10 -2.33
N THR A 49 0.50 -9.17 -2.89
CA THR A 49 0.80 -8.54 -4.19
C THR A 49 1.51 -7.20 -4.01
N ILE A 50 1.10 -6.38 -3.03
CA ILE A 50 1.66 -5.04 -2.80
C ILE A 50 3.09 -5.08 -2.23
N CYS A 51 3.37 -5.96 -1.27
CA CYS A 51 4.70 -6.00 -0.64
C CYS A 51 5.82 -6.43 -1.62
N PRO A 52 5.65 -7.46 -2.47
CA PRO A 52 6.63 -7.78 -3.51
C PRO A 52 6.82 -6.66 -4.52
N LEU A 53 5.75 -5.95 -4.89
CA LEU A 53 5.81 -4.80 -5.80
C LEU A 53 6.71 -3.70 -5.22
N LEU A 54 6.43 -3.26 -3.99
CA LEU A 54 7.25 -2.23 -3.34
C LEU A 54 8.70 -2.67 -3.13
N LYS A 55 8.92 -3.95 -2.82
CA LYS A 55 10.27 -4.53 -2.71
C LYS A 55 11.02 -4.53 -4.04
N LYS A 56 10.35 -4.76 -5.17
CA LYS A 56 10.94 -4.66 -6.54
C LYS A 56 11.45 -3.24 -6.82
N HIS A 57 10.79 -2.23 -6.27
CA HIS A 57 11.21 -0.82 -6.35
C HIS A 57 12.17 -0.41 -5.21
N ASN A 58 12.68 -1.36 -4.41
CA ASN A 58 13.62 -1.11 -3.31
C ASN A 58 13.07 -0.21 -2.19
N ILE A 59 11.73 -0.18 -2.02
CA ILE A 59 11.02 0.65 -1.04
C ILE A 59 10.79 -0.16 0.24
N LEU A 60 11.19 0.38 1.41
CA LEU A 60 10.92 -0.29 2.67
C LEU A 60 9.43 -0.22 3.01
N THR A 61 8.81 -1.37 3.23
CA THR A 61 7.37 -1.45 3.51
C THR A 61 7.13 -1.55 5.01
N VAL A 62 6.33 -0.65 5.56
CA VAL A 62 5.82 -0.69 6.95
C VAL A 62 4.33 -0.97 6.89
N VAL A 63 3.90 -2.10 7.42
CA VAL A 63 2.49 -2.51 7.40
C VAL A 63 1.89 -2.28 8.78
N ASP A 64 0.86 -1.45 8.85
CA ASP A 64 0.01 -1.31 10.03
C ASP A 64 -1.08 -2.42 10.00
N SER A 65 -0.97 -3.35 10.95
CA SER A 65 -1.86 -4.49 11.12
C SER A 65 -2.62 -4.46 12.45
N VAL A 66 -2.78 -3.30 13.09
CA VAL A 66 -3.43 -3.17 14.40
C VAL A 66 -4.85 -3.81 14.43
N ALA A 67 -5.54 -3.83 13.29
CA ALA A 67 -6.88 -4.44 13.15
C ALA A 67 -6.91 -5.86 12.57
N ALA A 68 -5.77 -6.46 12.23
CA ALA A 68 -5.68 -7.79 11.62
C ALA A 68 -5.20 -8.89 12.59
N MET A 69 -4.73 -8.51 13.78
CA MET A 69 -4.43 -9.45 14.88
C MET A 69 -5.68 -9.67 15.75
N PHE A 70 -6.66 -10.42 15.24
CA PHE A 70 -7.67 -11.09 16.07
C PHE A 70 -7.91 -12.50 15.53
#